data_AF-A0A969R276-F1
#
_entry.id   AF-A0A969R276-F1
#
_cell.length_a   1.000
_cell.length_b   1.000
_cell.length_c   1.000
_cell.angle_alpha   90.00
_cell.angle_beta   90.00
_cell.angle_gamma   90.00
#
_symmetry.space_group_name_H-M   'P 1'
#
loop_
_entity.id
_entity.type
_entity.pdbx_description
1 polymer ?
#
loop_
_entity_poly.entity_id
_entity_poly.type
_entity_poly.pdbx_seq_one_letter_code
_entity_poly.pdbx_strand_id
1 'polypeptide(L)'
;MITDSPSKPFAYAPQTIRRAKIALSCSPFRLKLFQEMRNQSVPIQQIAEETGIKLGYVKKAFSESRIEDKLVWLINVGLLRREVDGQGLTDSFRLTPLGREIVAEWESKTEIPTATLINRLSHWLNRWLKLSL
;
A
#
# COMPACT_ATOMS: atom_id res chain seq x y z
N MET A 1 -4.95 16.22 -35.22
CA MET A 1 -5.49 15.23 -34.25
C MET A 1 -4.31 14.40 -33.78
N ILE A 2 -3.86 14.56 -32.54
CA ILE A 2 -2.74 13.78 -31.98
C ILE A 2 -3.36 12.53 -31.35
N THR A 3 -3.09 11.38 -31.94
CA THR A 3 -3.49 10.08 -31.40
C THR A 3 -2.53 9.72 -30.26
N ASP A 4 -2.99 9.87 -29.03
CA ASP A 4 -2.28 9.42 -27.84
C ASP A 4 -2.18 7.88 -27.90
N SER A 5 -0.96 7.37 -28.03
CA SER A 5 -0.72 5.92 -28.06
C SER A 5 -0.79 5.38 -26.64
N PRO A 6 -1.51 4.27 -26.37
CA PRO A 6 -1.58 3.72 -25.03
C PRO A 6 -0.16 3.31 -24.59
N SER A 7 0.37 4.02 -23.60
CA SER A 7 1.67 3.74 -23.02
C SER A 7 1.74 2.27 -22.60
N LYS A 8 2.67 1.51 -23.19
CA LYS A 8 2.98 0.14 -22.77
C LYS A 8 3.11 0.10 -21.24
N PRO A 9 2.42 -0.80 -20.52
CA PRO A 9 2.65 -0.94 -19.09
C PRO A 9 4.12 -1.29 -18.89
N PHE A 10 4.86 -0.42 -18.18
CA PHE A 10 6.22 -0.71 -17.78
C PHE A 10 6.20 -1.99 -16.95
N ALA A 11 6.76 -3.08 -17.50
CA ALA A 11 6.87 -4.34 -16.77
C ALA A 11 7.81 -4.13 -15.58
N TYR A 12 7.29 -4.29 -14.36
CA TYR A 12 8.08 -4.14 -13.15
C TYR A 12 9.07 -5.31 -13.01
N ALA A 13 10.31 -5.03 -12.59
CA ALA A 13 11.27 -6.08 -12.28
C ALA A 13 10.69 -7.05 -11.22
N PRO A 14 10.90 -8.37 -11.34
CA PRO A 14 10.33 -9.35 -10.40
C PRO A 14 10.65 -9.08 -8.92
N GLN A 15 11.85 -8.54 -8.65
CA GLN A 15 12.29 -8.16 -7.31
C GLN A 15 11.44 -7.02 -6.71
N THR A 16 11.04 -6.05 -7.54
CA THR A 16 10.17 -4.93 -7.14
C THR A 16 8.78 -5.43 -6.75
N ILE A 17 8.19 -6.30 -7.58
CA ILE A 17 6.89 -6.92 -7.30
C ILE A 17 6.97 -7.74 -5.99
N ARG A 18 8.02 -8.56 -5.84
CA ARG A 18 8.24 -9.37 -4.64
C ARG A 18 8.35 -8.50 -3.38
N ARG A 19 9.16 -7.43 -3.42
CA ARG A 19 9.35 -6.51 -2.29
C ARG A 19 8.04 -5.85 -1.87
N ALA A 20 7.25 -5.38 -2.84
CA ALA A 20 5.97 -4.74 -2.57
C ALA A 20 4.94 -5.73 -1.99
N LYS A 21 4.84 -6.95 -2.53
CA LYS A 21 3.97 -8.02 -1.98
C LYS A 21 4.32 -8.34 -0.53
N ILE A 22 5.61 -8.50 -0.22
CA ILE A 22 5.99 -8.84 1.16
C ILE A 22 5.73 -7.65 2.10
N ALA A 23 6.03 -6.41 1.68
CA ALA A 23 5.75 -5.23 2.49
C ALA A 23 4.25 -5.13 2.83
N LEU A 24 3.38 -5.38 1.84
CA LEU A 24 1.93 -5.41 2.01
C LEU A 24 1.50 -6.50 3.01
N SER A 25 2.00 -7.73 2.86
CA SER A 25 1.74 -8.85 3.78
C SER A 25 2.25 -8.63 5.21
N CYS A 26 3.26 -7.80 5.40
CA CYS A 26 3.84 -7.44 6.70
C CYS A 26 3.22 -6.17 7.32
N SER A 27 2.34 -5.48 6.58
CA SER A 27 1.66 -4.29 7.06
C SER A 27 0.54 -4.63 8.06
N PRO A 28 0.12 -3.67 8.92
CA PRO A 28 -1.02 -3.89 9.82
C PRO A 28 -2.38 -3.79 9.13
N PHE A 29 -2.38 -3.48 7.82
CA PHE A 29 -3.58 -3.17 7.05
C PHE A 29 -4.26 -4.43 6.54
N ARG A 30 -5.57 -4.35 6.33
CA ARG A 30 -6.39 -5.39 5.72
C ARG A 30 -6.53 -5.13 4.23
N LEU A 31 -6.75 -6.21 3.47
CA LEU A 31 -6.91 -6.14 2.01
C LEU A 31 -8.00 -5.15 1.58
N LYS A 32 -9.06 -5.01 2.39
CA LYS A 32 -10.16 -4.06 2.19
C LYS A 32 -9.69 -2.62 1.95
N LEU A 33 -8.67 -2.15 2.68
CA LEU A 33 -8.11 -0.80 2.48
C LEU A 33 -7.60 -0.62 1.05
N PHE A 34 -6.88 -1.62 0.54
CA PHE A 34 -6.27 -1.54 -0.78
C PHE A 34 -7.28 -1.77 -1.90
N GLN A 35 -8.32 -2.59 -1.65
CA GLN A 35 -9.47 -2.70 -2.54
C GLN A 35 -10.17 -1.34 -2.68
N GLU A 36 -10.35 -0.60 -1.58
CA GLU A 36 -10.89 0.76 -1.62
C GLU A 36 -9.98 1.71 -2.42
N MET A 37 -8.67 1.64 -2.18
CA MET A 37 -7.67 2.47 -2.87
C MET A 37 -7.56 2.21 -4.39
N ARG A 38 -8.19 1.16 -4.91
CA ARG A 38 -8.33 0.97 -6.36
C ARG A 38 -9.28 2.01 -6.94
N ASN A 39 -10.34 2.37 -6.24
CA ASN A 39 -11.38 3.24 -6.77
C ASN A 39 -11.10 4.70 -6.42
N GLN A 40 -10.68 4.95 -5.19
CA GLN A 40 -10.51 6.30 -4.66
C GLN A 40 -9.25 6.46 -3.81
N SER A 41 -8.93 7.70 -3.44
CA SER A 41 -7.86 7.99 -2.48
C SER A 41 -8.47 7.94 -1.08
N VAL A 42 -7.76 7.36 -0.12
CA VAL A 42 -8.27 7.20 1.25
C VAL A 42 -7.52 8.17 2.17
N PRO A 43 -8.20 9.12 2.82
CA PRO A 43 -7.61 10.04 3.80
C PRO A 43 -7.06 9.32 5.03
N ILE A 44 -6.00 9.84 5.64
CA ILE A 44 -5.39 9.22 6.82
C ILE A 44 -6.37 9.06 8.00
N GLN A 45 -7.29 10.02 8.16
CA GLN A 45 -8.31 10.04 9.21
C GLN A 45 -9.30 8.88 9.08
N GLN A 46 -9.48 8.32 7.88
CA GLN A 46 -10.32 7.14 7.67
C GLN A 46 -9.59 5.83 8.03
N ILE A 47 -8.26 5.86 8.08
CA ILE A 47 -7.43 4.67 8.33
C ILE A 47 -7.02 4.59 9.79
N ALA A 48 -6.86 5.75 10.44
CA ALA A 48 -6.41 5.84 11.82
C ALA A 48 -7.53 5.62 12.84
N GLU A 49 -7.09 5.41 14.08
CA GLU A 49 -7.91 5.34 15.27
C GLU A 49 -9.05 4.31 15.15
N GLU A 50 -10.19 4.60 15.79
CA GLU A 50 -11.38 3.74 15.75
C GLU A 50 -12.04 3.71 14.37
N THR A 51 -11.87 4.76 13.57
CA THR A 51 -12.43 4.85 12.21
C THR A 51 -11.87 3.74 11.33
N GLY A 52 -10.56 3.48 11.40
CA GLY A 52 -9.93 2.39 10.66
C GLY A 52 -10.42 1.00 11.03
N ILE A 53 -10.80 0.77 12.29
CA ILE A 53 -11.43 -0.49 12.72
C ILE A 53 -12.84 -0.58 12.13
N LYS A 54 -13.65 0.46 12.30
CA LYS A 54 -15.05 0.50 11.83
C LYS A 54 -15.16 0.29 10.33
N LEU A 55 -14.24 0.88 9.57
CA LEU A 55 -14.17 0.68 8.11
C LEU A 55 -13.52 -0.65 7.72
N GLY A 56 -12.91 -1.36 8.66
CA GLY A 56 -12.29 -2.67 8.43
C GLY A 56 -10.93 -2.59 7.72
N TYR A 57 -10.23 -1.47 7.84
CA TYR A 57 -8.90 -1.25 7.26
C TYR A 57 -7.76 -1.77 8.14
N VAL A 58 -7.97 -1.81 9.46
CA VAL A 58 -7.03 -2.36 10.44
C VAL A 58 -7.76 -3.24 11.45
N LYS A 59 -7.03 -4.13 12.13
CA LYS A 59 -7.59 -4.98 13.21
C LYS A 59 -7.55 -4.31 14.59
N LYS A 60 -6.73 -3.28 14.76
CA LYS A 60 -6.58 -2.52 16.01
C LYS A 60 -6.33 -1.05 15.70
N ALA A 61 -6.71 -0.17 16.62
CA ALA A 61 -6.55 1.26 16.47
C ALA A 61 -5.06 1.65 16.57
N PHE A 62 -4.67 2.61 15.76
CA PHE A 62 -3.35 3.24 15.79
C PHE A 62 -3.53 4.74 15.61
N SER A 63 -2.65 5.54 16.22
CA SER A 63 -2.62 6.98 15.96
C SER A 63 -2.31 7.28 14.49
N GLU A 64 -2.72 8.45 14.02
CA GLU A 64 -2.43 8.92 12.66
C GLU A 64 -0.93 8.83 12.34
N SER A 65 -0.05 9.34 13.21
CA SER A 65 1.40 9.25 13.01
C SER A 65 1.90 7.80 12.83
N ARG A 66 1.36 6.83 13.59
CA ARG A 66 1.75 5.42 13.43
C ARG A 66 1.24 4.83 12.11
N ILE A 67 0.07 5.27 11.65
CA ILE A 67 -0.48 4.86 10.36
C ILE A 67 0.34 5.47 9.22
N GLU A 68 0.69 6.74 9.34
CA GLU A 68 1.53 7.47 8.40
C GLU A 68 2.88 6.77 8.21
N ASP A 69 3.59 6.42 9.28
CA ASP A 69 4.85 5.67 9.21
C ASP A 69 4.73 4.39 8.37
N LYS A 70 3.59 3.69 8.48
CA LYS A 70 3.33 2.45 7.74
C LYS A 70 2.97 2.72 6.29
N LEU A 71 2.19 3.76 6.02
CA LEU A 71 1.83 4.16 4.66
C LEU A 71 3.06 4.69 3.90
N VAL A 72 3.92 5.48 4.55
CA VAL A 72 5.20 5.94 4.00
C VAL A 72 6.11 4.77 3.66
N TRP A 73 6.13 3.72 4.48
CA TRP A 73 6.87 2.50 4.11
C TRP A 73 6.33 1.85 2.82
N LEU A 74 5.00 1.81 2.66
CA LEU A 74 4.37 1.30 1.43
C LEU A 74 4.61 2.24 0.22
N ILE A 75 4.77 3.54 0.42
CA ILE A 75 5.23 4.48 -0.61
C ILE A 75 6.67 4.16 -1.02
N ASN A 76 7.57 3.94 -0.06
CA ASN A 76 8.99 3.69 -0.33
C ASN A 76 9.25 2.41 -1.13
N VAL A 77 8.37 1.40 -1.02
CA VAL A 77 8.45 0.18 -1.84
C VAL A 77 7.70 0.30 -3.17
N GLY A 78 7.11 1.47 -3.45
CA GLY A 78 6.41 1.79 -4.70
C GLY A 78 4.96 1.33 -4.76
N LEU A 79 4.37 0.87 -3.66
CA LEU A 79 2.98 0.35 -3.64
C LEU A 79 1.95 1.48 -3.62
N LEU A 80 2.24 2.53 -2.85
CA LEU A 80 1.34 3.68 -2.65
C LEU A 80 1.99 4.97 -3.15
N ARG A 81 1.14 5.97 -3.37
CA ARG A 81 1.54 7.37 -3.44
C ARG A 81 0.64 8.21 -2.53
N ARG A 82 1.16 9.35 -2.09
CA ARG A 82 0.38 10.39 -1.40
C ARG A 82 -0.28 11.29 -2.44
N GLU A 83 -1.50 11.69 -2.15
CA GLU A 83 -2.26 12.69 -2.90
C GLU A 83 -2.76 13.72 -1.89
N VAL A 84 -2.62 14.99 -2.26
CA VAL A 84 -3.19 16.09 -1.50
C VAL A 84 -4.48 16.55 -2.16
N ASP A 85 -5.38 17.14 -1.40
CA ASP A 85 -6.48 17.90 -2.00
C ASP A 85 -5.94 19.07 -2.86
N GLY A 86 -6.83 19.73 -3.61
CA GLY A 86 -6.45 20.86 -4.46
C GLY A 86 -5.85 22.06 -3.71
N GLN A 87 -5.80 22.01 -2.38
CA GLN A 87 -5.28 23.06 -1.50
C GLN A 87 -4.04 22.61 -0.69
N GLY A 88 -3.64 21.33 -0.76
CA GLY A 88 -2.51 20.83 0.01
C GLY A 88 -2.83 20.53 1.48
N LEU A 89 -4.09 20.52 1.90
CA LEU A 89 -4.46 20.49 3.32
C LEU A 89 -4.72 19.07 3.84
N THR A 90 -5.32 18.23 3.01
CA THR A 90 -5.68 16.86 3.39
C THR A 90 -4.82 15.85 2.66
N ASP A 91 -4.12 15.02 3.44
CA ASP A 91 -3.36 13.90 2.91
C ASP A 91 -4.24 12.66 2.73
N SER A 92 -4.21 12.13 1.51
CA SER A 92 -4.85 10.87 1.13
C SER A 92 -3.86 9.97 0.40
N PHE A 93 -4.18 8.68 0.34
CA PHE A 93 -3.29 7.67 -0.22
C PHE A 93 -4.00 6.87 -1.30
N ARG A 94 -3.29 6.58 -2.39
CA ARG A 94 -3.80 5.79 -3.53
C ARG A 94 -2.77 4.75 -3.95
N LEU A 95 -3.26 3.64 -4.51
CA LEU A 95 -2.40 2.67 -5.20
C LEU A 95 -1.71 3.28 -6.42
N THR A 96 -0.42 2.98 -6.57
CA THR A 96 0.32 3.15 -7.82
C THR A 96 -0.12 2.09 -8.85
N PRO A 97 0.33 2.15 -10.12
CA PRO A 97 0.07 1.07 -11.08
C PRO A 97 0.59 -0.30 -10.59
N LEU A 98 1.78 -0.36 -9.98
CA LEU A 98 2.30 -1.56 -9.31
C LEU A 98 1.34 -2.07 -8.22
N GLY A 99 0.86 -1.17 -7.36
CA GLY A 99 -0.09 -1.52 -6.32
C GLY A 99 -1.41 -2.08 -6.87
N ARG A 100 -1.91 -1.50 -7.97
CA ARG A 100 -3.12 -1.97 -8.65
C ARG A 100 -2.96 -3.37 -9.21
N GLU A 101 -1.82 -3.66 -9.86
CA GLU A 101 -1.51 -4.99 -10.39
C GLU A 101 -1.48 -6.04 -9.27
N ILE A 102 -0.77 -5.76 -8.18
CA ILE A 102 -0.66 -6.68 -7.03
C ILE A 102 -2.03 -6.94 -6.39
N VAL A 103 -2.83 -5.90 -6.17
CA VAL A 103 -4.14 -6.02 -5.51
C VAL A 103 -5.17 -6.69 -6.43
N ALA A 104 -5.05 -6.53 -7.75
CA ALA A 104 -5.91 -7.21 -8.72
C ALA A 104 -5.77 -8.74 -8.64
N GLU A 105 -4.56 -9.26 -8.40
CA GLU A 105 -4.35 -10.70 -8.17
C GLU A 105 -5.15 -11.26 -6.97
N TRP A 106 -5.54 -10.38 -6.03
CA TRP A 106 -6.21 -10.76 -4.79
C TRP A 106 -7.64 -10.24 -4.70
N GLU A 107 -8.23 -9.76 -5.79
CA GLU A 107 -9.55 -9.13 -5.79
C GLU A 107 -10.65 -10.05 -5.24
N SER A 108 -10.58 -11.35 -5.54
CA SER A 108 -11.51 -12.36 -5.04
C SER A 108 -11.23 -12.84 -3.61
N LYS A 109 -10.17 -12.34 -2.96
CA LYS A 109 -9.77 -12.74 -1.61
C LYS A 109 -10.29 -11.75 -0.57
N THR A 110 -10.51 -12.26 0.64
CA THR A 110 -10.91 -11.44 1.80
C THR A 110 -9.69 -10.93 2.58
N GLU A 111 -8.55 -11.60 2.48
CA GLU A 111 -7.36 -11.31 3.26
C GLU A 111 -6.08 -11.28 2.40
N ILE A 112 -5.10 -10.51 2.87
CA ILE A 112 -3.77 -10.45 2.25
C ILE A 112 -3.08 -11.80 2.49
N PRO A 113 -2.55 -12.47 1.46
CA PRO A 113 -1.79 -13.69 1.64
C PRO A 113 -0.65 -13.50 2.63
N THR A 114 -0.52 -14.43 3.57
CA THR A 114 0.55 -14.39 4.56
C THR A 114 1.90 -14.57 3.86
N ALA A 115 2.86 -13.70 4.17
CA ALA A 115 4.24 -13.96 3.79
C ALA A 115 4.71 -15.22 4.54
N THR A 116 5.10 -16.27 3.81
CA THR A 116 5.64 -17.51 4.38
C THR A 116 6.73 -17.17 5.40
N LEU A 117 6.75 -17.82 6.57
CA LEU A 117 7.48 -17.43 7.79
C LEU A 117 8.95 -17.02 7.59
N ILE A 118 9.65 -17.54 6.58
CA ILE A 118 11.03 -17.17 6.22
C ILE A 118 11.15 -15.70 5.72
N ASN A 119 10.06 -15.10 5.23
CA ASN A 119 9.97 -13.69 4.86
C ASN A 119 9.59 -12.76 6.03
N ARG A 120 9.12 -13.27 7.18
CA ARG A 120 8.75 -12.38 8.31
C ARG A 120 9.96 -11.83 9.07
N LEU A 121 11.07 -12.58 9.12
CA LEU A 121 12.27 -12.19 9.84
C LEU A 121 13.17 -11.22 9.05
N SER A 122 13.30 -11.40 7.73
CA SER A 122 14.08 -10.51 6.86
C SER A 122 13.48 -9.10 6.74
N HIS A 123 12.16 -8.95 6.93
CA HIS A 123 11.47 -7.66 6.86
C HIS A 123 11.58 -6.82 8.13
N TRP A 124 11.83 -7.43 9.29
CA TRP A 124 12.20 -6.69 10.50
C TRP A 124 13.61 -6.10 10.37
N LEU A 125 14.53 -6.85 9.74
CA LEU A 125 15.90 -6.44 9.42
C LEU A 125 15.96 -5.35 8.32
N ASN A 126 15.16 -5.46 7.25
CA ASN A 126 15.13 -4.45 6.18
C ASN A 126 14.38 -3.16 6.55
N ARG A 127 13.59 -3.15 7.64
CA ARG A 127 13.03 -1.91 8.20
C ARG A 127 14.14 -1.00 8.79
N TRP A 128 15.31 -1.56 9.10
CA TRP A 128 16.46 -0.84 9.66
C TRP A 128 17.58 -0.55 8.65
N LEU A 129 17.73 -1.34 7.59
CA LEU A 129 19.00 -1.37 6.89
C LEU A 129 19.19 -0.35 5.75
N LYS A 130 18.16 0.40 5.29
CA LYS A 130 18.31 1.34 4.15
C LYS A 130 19.18 0.76 3.00
N LEU A 131 19.12 -0.55 2.76
CA LEU A 131 20.04 -1.18 1.80
C LEU A 131 19.51 -0.92 0.39
N SER A 132 20.21 -0.05 -0.32
CA SER A 132 20.25 -0.05 -1.77
C SER A 132 20.92 -1.36 -2.22
N LEU A 133 20.11 -2.33 -2.63
CA LEU A 133 20.55 -3.45 -3.46
C LEU A 133 19.62 -3.52 -4.66
#